data_AF-A0A0D7AIL6-F1
#
_entry.id   AF-A0A0D7AIL6-F1
#
_cell.length_a   1.000
_cell.length_b   1.000
_cell.length_c   1.000
_cell.angle_alpha   90.00
_cell.angle_beta   90.00
_cell.angle_gamma   90.00
#
_symmetry.space_group_name_H-M   'P 1'
#
loop_
_entity.id
_entity.type
_entity.pdbx_description
1 polymer ?
#
loop_
_entity_poly.entity_id
_entity_poly.type
_entity_poly.pdbx_seq_one_letter_code
_entity_poly.pdbx_strand_id
1 'polypeptide(L)'
;RFRLIPMFGWDTICCFANNASEMKKLAARDFEDLLQCSIPAFEGLLPEPHNKGLMVLLYRTAEWHGFTKLRLHTDMTLSYLNDLTKEFGHLMHQFCSMTCTEFEMVELPQELDAHNHREAQAIANGHQIKASGKHHTKNLNLFTYKYHAIGNYVSTI
;
A
#
# COMPACT_ATOMS: atom_id res chain seq x y z
N ARG A 1 -4.90 -11.76 -8.79
CA ARG A 1 -5.33 -12.30 -7.47
C ARG A 1 -6.60 -11.60 -6.99
N PHE A 2 -6.64 -10.26 -6.85
CA PHE A 2 -7.88 -9.52 -6.53
C PHE A 2 -9.10 -9.87 -7.42
N ARG A 3 -8.91 -10.02 -8.74
CA ARG A 3 -9.96 -10.47 -9.68
C ARG A 3 -10.63 -11.81 -9.35
N LEU A 4 -9.99 -12.65 -8.53
CA LEU A 4 -10.51 -13.96 -8.12
C LEU A 4 -11.39 -13.87 -6.87
N ILE A 5 -11.42 -12.72 -6.19
CA ILE A 5 -12.21 -12.52 -4.99
C ILE A 5 -13.67 -12.30 -5.42
N PRO A 6 -14.61 -13.13 -4.95
CA PRO A 6 -16.01 -12.97 -5.29
C PRO A 6 -16.58 -11.69 -4.67
N MET A 7 -17.62 -11.16 -5.29
CA MET A 7 -18.36 -10.04 -4.71
C MET A 7 -18.99 -10.46 -3.38
N PHE A 8 -19.09 -9.52 -2.44
CA PHE A 8 -19.74 -9.73 -1.16
C PHE A 8 -20.81 -8.67 -0.93
N GLY A 9 -22.02 -9.12 -0.62
CA GLY A 9 -23.19 -8.25 -0.51
C GLY A 9 -23.58 -7.60 -1.84
N TRP A 10 -24.59 -6.72 -1.79
CA TRP A 10 -25.03 -5.95 -2.96
C TRP A 10 -24.04 -4.82 -3.29
N ASP A 11 -23.51 -4.15 -2.27
CA ASP A 11 -22.67 -2.94 -2.40
C ASP A 11 -21.43 -2.96 -1.48
N THR A 12 -21.10 -4.09 -0.84
CA THR A 12 -20.05 -4.12 0.19
C THR A 12 -18.66 -4.38 -0.39
N ILE A 13 -18.50 -5.41 -1.23
CA ILE A 13 -17.25 -5.66 -1.98
C ILE A 13 -17.62 -5.80 -3.45
N CYS A 14 -17.15 -4.86 -4.26
CA CYS A 14 -17.40 -4.85 -5.70
C CYS A 14 -16.38 -5.71 -6.47
N CYS A 15 -16.71 -6.02 -7.72
CA CYS A 15 -15.82 -6.77 -8.60
C CYS A 15 -14.58 -5.93 -8.99
N PHE A 16 -13.39 -6.48 -8.76
CA PHE A 16 -12.12 -5.87 -9.15
C PHE A 16 -11.85 -6.04 -10.66
N ALA A 17 -12.55 -5.30 -11.52
CA ALA A 17 -12.43 -5.45 -12.98
C ALA A 17 -11.03 -5.04 -13.50
N ASN A 18 -10.47 -3.96 -12.97
CA ASN A 18 -9.17 -3.44 -13.39
C ASN A 18 -8.01 -4.16 -12.69
N ASN A 19 -6.80 -3.98 -13.20
CA ASN A 19 -5.62 -4.49 -12.52
C ASN A 19 -5.35 -3.64 -11.27
N ALA A 20 -5.44 -4.24 -10.09
CA ALA A 20 -5.25 -3.55 -8.82
C ALA A 20 -3.88 -2.87 -8.71
N SER A 21 -2.83 -3.47 -9.30
CA SER A 21 -1.47 -2.93 -9.22
C SER A 21 -1.25 -1.67 -10.07
N GLU A 22 -2.14 -1.38 -11.03
CA GLU A 22 -2.05 -0.17 -11.86
C GLU A 22 -2.58 1.08 -11.14
N MET A 23 -3.40 0.88 -10.10
CA MET A 23 -4.01 1.93 -9.29
C MET A 23 -4.69 3.05 -10.10
N LYS A 24 -5.26 2.71 -11.27
CA LYS A 24 -5.83 3.67 -12.24
C LYS A 24 -7.35 3.64 -12.22
N LYS A 25 -7.97 4.82 -12.33
CA LYS A 25 -9.44 4.99 -12.34
C LYS A 25 -10.12 4.41 -11.09
N LEU A 26 -9.44 4.46 -9.94
CA LEU A 26 -10.01 4.03 -8.66
C LEU A 26 -10.84 5.17 -8.05
N ALA A 27 -12.08 4.86 -7.70
CA ALA A 27 -12.89 5.67 -6.81
C ALA A 27 -12.49 5.42 -5.34
N ALA A 28 -12.94 6.30 -4.43
CA ALA A 28 -12.65 6.15 -3.00
C ALA A 28 -13.05 4.78 -2.44
N ARG A 29 -14.18 4.22 -2.92
CA ARG A 29 -14.65 2.88 -2.54
C ARG A 29 -13.67 1.78 -2.98
N ASP A 30 -13.08 1.88 -4.16
CA ASP A 30 -12.17 0.85 -4.66
C ASP A 30 -10.90 0.74 -3.79
N PHE A 31 -10.42 1.86 -3.24
CA PHE A 31 -9.31 1.84 -2.28
C PHE A 31 -9.67 1.11 -0.98
N GLU A 32 -10.89 1.31 -0.49
CA GLU A 32 -11.38 0.62 0.69
C GLU A 32 -11.52 -0.90 0.42
N ASP A 33 -12.15 -1.28 -0.69
CA ASP A 33 -12.33 -2.69 -1.07
C ASP A 33 -10.97 -3.39 -1.23
N LEU A 34 -9.97 -2.72 -1.82
CA LEU A 34 -8.60 -3.23 -1.91
C LEU A 34 -7.99 -3.48 -0.54
N LEU A 35 -8.15 -2.56 0.42
CA LEU A 35 -7.65 -2.73 1.79
C LEU A 35 -8.35 -3.90 2.49
N GLN A 36 -9.68 -3.98 2.41
CA GLN A 36 -10.46 -5.06 3.02
C GLN A 36 -10.10 -6.44 2.43
N CYS A 37 -9.81 -6.48 1.13
CA CYS A 37 -9.51 -7.72 0.41
C CYS A 37 -8.01 -8.06 0.31
N SER A 38 -7.14 -7.29 0.97
CA SER A 38 -5.69 -7.46 0.82
C SER A 38 -5.21 -8.79 1.38
N ILE A 39 -5.63 -9.22 2.57
CA ILE A 39 -5.16 -10.48 3.19
C ILE A 39 -5.30 -11.68 2.24
N PRO A 40 -6.50 -12.04 1.72
CA PRO A 40 -6.64 -13.17 0.80
C PRO A 40 -5.93 -12.94 -0.55
N ALA A 41 -5.75 -11.68 -0.99
CA ALA A 41 -5.03 -11.39 -2.21
C ALA A 41 -3.52 -11.66 -2.09
N PHE A 42 -2.94 -11.43 -0.90
CA PHE A 42 -1.51 -11.54 -0.63
C PHE A 42 -1.11 -12.84 0.09
N GLU A 43 -2.06 -13.60 0.62
CA GLU A 43 -1.79 -14.86 1.33
C GLU A 43 -1.03 -15.88 0.48
N GLY A 44 0.12 -16.34 0.96
CA GLY A 44 0.99 -17.26 0.22
C GLY A 44 1.61 -16.65 -1.03
N LEU A 45 1.63 -15.32 -1.16
CA LEU A 45 2.34 -14.64 -2.25
C LEU A 45 3.85 -14.69 -2.06
N LEU A 46 4.29 -14.52 -0.81
CA LEU A 46 5.70 -14.57 -0.44
C LEU A 46 6.06 -15.96 0.11
N PRO A 47 7.33 -16.39 0.05
CA PRO A 47 7.78 -17.54 0.81
C PRO A 47 7.80 -17.24 2.32
N GLU A 48 7.71 -18.29 3.13
CA GLU A 48 7.96 -18.17 4.57
C GLU A 48 9.45 -17.87 4.84
N PRO A 49 9.79 -17.05 5.84
CA PRO A 49 8.93 -16.49 6.91
C PRO A 49 8.25 -15.15 6.55
N HIS A 50 8.54 -14.59 5.37
CA HIS A 50 8.09 -13.24 5.00
C HIS A 50 6.58 -13.13 4.81
N ASN A 51 5.96 -14.20 4.32
CA ASN A 51 4.50 -14.28 4.20
C ASN A 51 3.80 -14.10 5.55
N LYS A 52 4.23 -14.82 6.59
CA LYS A 52 3.68 -14.65 7.93
C LYS A 52 3.81 -13.20 8.43
N GLY A 53 4.97 -12.57 8.22
CA GLY A 53 5.18 -11.16 8.56
C GLY A 53 4.23 -10.23 7.82
N LEU A 54 4.06 -10.44 6.51
CA LEU A 54 3.13 -9.68 5.68
C LEU A 54 1.67 -9.87 6.13
N MET A 55 1.26 -11.09 6.47
CA MET A 55 -0.10 -11.36 6.96
C MET A 55 -0.39 -10.62 8.26
N VAL A 56 0.56 -10.61 9.21
CA VAL A 56 0.43 -9.83 10.46
C VAL A 56 0.31 -8.33 10.16
N LEU A 57 1.16 -7.82 9.26
CA LEU A 57 1.11 -6.41 8.86
C LEU A 57 -0.24 -6.03 8.23
N LEU A 58 -0.75 -6.83 7.29
CA LEU A 58 -2.04 -6.58 6.64
C LEU A 58 -3.20 -6.68 7.63
N TYR A 59 -3.17 -7.63 8.56
CA TYR A 59 -4.14 -7.72 9.64
C TYR A 59 -4.17 -6.46 10.51
N ARG A 60 -3.00 -6.00 10.98
CA ARG A 60 -2.90 -4.76 11.78
C ARG A 60 -3.31 -3.52 10.99
N THR A 61 -3.04 -3.50 9.69
CA THR A 61 -3.49 -2.42 8.80
C THR A 61 -5.03 -2.38 8.73
N ALA A 62 -5.68 -3.54 8.56
CA ALA A 62 -7.13 -3.64 8.53
C ALA A 62 -7.76 -3.28 9.88
N GLU A 63 -7.16 -3.72 10.99
CA GLU A 63 -7.58 -3.36 12.34
C GLU A 63 -7.47 -1.85 12.57
N TRP A 64 -6.30 -1.25 12.27
CA TRP A 64 -6.10 0.19 12.35
C TRP A 64 -7.14 0.95 11.51
N HIS A 65 -7.35 0.55 10.26
CA HIS A 65 -8.35 1.15 9.39
C HIS A 65 -9.77 1.08 9.99
N GLY A 66 -10.15 -0.07 10.54
CA GLY A 66 -11.43 -0.24 11.23
C GLY A 66 -11.62 0.74 12.38
N PHE A 67 -10.60 0.91 13.23
CA PHE A 67 -10.65 1.88 14.34
C PHE A 67 -10.69 3.33 13.85
N THR A 68 -9.94 3.68 12.80
CA THR A 68 -9.99 5.04 12.23
C THR A 68 -11.34 5.41 11.63
N LYS A 69 -12.13 4.42 11.22
CA LYS A 69 -13.42 4.61 10.56
C LYS A 69 -14.61 4.56 11.53
N LEU A 70 -14.36 4.39 12.83
CA LEU A 70 -15.43 4.44 13.82
C LEU A 70 -16.15 5.78 13.75
N ARG A 71 -17.49 5.74 13.85
CA ARG A 71 -18.32 6.95 13.90
C ARG A 71 -18.40 7.55 15.30
N LEU A 72 -18.07 6.75 16.31
CA LEU A 72 -18.07 7.13 17.71
C LEU A 72 -16.75 6.69 18.32
N HIS A 73 -15.98 7.66 18.78
CA HIS A 73 -14.75 7.43 19.52
C HIS A 73 -15.00 7.64 21.01
N THR A 74 -14.45 6.73 21.81
CA THR A 74 -14.30 6.83 23.26
C THR A 74 -12.82 6.95 23.61
N ASP A 75 -12.51 7.42 24.82
CA ASP A 75 -11.13 7.50 25.32
C ASP A 75 -10.39 6.16 25.20
N MET A 76 -11.09 5.04 25.45
CA MET A 76 -10.53 3.69 25.30
C MET A 76 -10.18 3.38 23.85
N THR A 77 -11.07 3.65 22.90
CA THR A 77 -10.81 3.39 21.47
C THR A 77 -9.73 4.30 20.90
N LEU A 78 -9.62 5.55 21.38
CA LEU A 78 -8.55 6.47 20.97
C LEU A 78 -7.20 6.03 21.51
N SER A 79 -7.15 5.62 22.79
CA SER A 79 -5.95 5.04 23.38
C SER A 79 -5.50 3.79 22.61
N TYR A 80 -6.43 2.90 22.29
CA TYR A 80 -6.12 1.69 21.52
C TYR A 80 -5.63 2.02 20.11
N LEU A 81 -6.28 2.95 19.41
CA LEU A 81 -5.85 3.40 18.08
C LEU A 81 -4.44 4.03 18.11
N ASN A 82 -4.08 4.77 19.16
CA ASN A 82 -2.74 5.31 19.33
C ASN A 82 -1.69 4.20 19.48
N ASP A 83 -1.97 3.17 20.28
CA ASP A 83 -1.05 2.05 20.47
C ASP A 83 -0.95 1.19 19.21
N LEU A 84 -2.07 0.93 18.53
CA LEU A 84 -2.09 0.29 17.21
C LEU A 84 -1.28 1.06 16.18
N THR A 85 -1.33 2.39 16.20
CA THR A 85 -0.58 3.22 15.25
C THR A 85 0.93 3.05 15.43
N LYS A 86 1.40 2.93 16.69
CA LYS A 86 2.81 2.63 16.99
C LYS A 86 3.21 1.23 16.53
N GLU A 87 2.36 0.23 16.81
CA GLU A 87 2.60 -1.16 16.41
C GLU A 87 2.63 -1.30 14.88
N PHE A 88 1.68 -0.70 14.18
CA PHE A 88 1.64 -0.65 12.73
C PHE A 88 2.92 -0.01 12.16
N GLY A 89 3.35 1.12 12.73
CA GLY A 89 4.59 1.76 12.33
C GLY A 89 5.81 0.84 12.49
N HIS A 90 5.91 0.15 13.62
CA HIS A 90 6.98 -0.83 13.86
C HIS A 90 6.97 -1.97 12.84
N LEU A 91 5.81 -2.55 12.56
CA LEU A 91 5.65 -3.64 11.59
C LEU A 91 5.99 -3.19 10.16
N MET A 92 5.62 -1.98 9.78
CA MET A 92 5.99 -1.40 8.48
C MET A 92 7.51 -1.22 8.35
N HIS A 93 8.17 -0.71 9.39
CA HIS A 93 9.63 -0.60 9.42
C HIS A 93 10.30 -1.97 9.33
N GLN A 94 9.80 -2.97 10.08
CA GLN A 94 10.29 -4.34 10.04
C GLN A 94 10.11 -4.98 8.66
N PHE A 95 8.94 -4.80 8.03
CA PHE A 95 8.70 -5.27 6.66
C PHE A 95 9.67 -4.65 5.67
N CYS A 96 9.93 -3.34 5.79
CA CYS A 96 10.89 -2.66 4.93
C CYS A 96 12.34 -3.14 5.14
N SER A 97 12.76 -3.38 6.39
CA SER A 97 14.16 -3.73 6.70
C SER A 97 14.48 -5.21 6.55
N MET A 98 13.48 -6.08 6.64
CA MET A 98 13.68 -7.53 6.59
C MET A 98 13.15 -8.16 5.30
N THR A 99 11.95 -7.74 4.86
CA THR A 99 11.30 -8.36 3.69
C THR A 99 11.70 -7.63 2.41
N CYS A 100 11.56 -6.31 2.33
CA CYS A 100 11.88 -5.58 1.10
C CYS A 100 13.35 -5.67 0.68
N THR A 101 14.27 -5.97 1.60
CA THR A 101 15.70 -6.15 1.30
C THR A 101 16.02 -7.52 0.69
N GLU A 102 15.16 -8.52 0.92
CA GLU A 102 15.35 -9.88 0.40
C GLU A 102 14.85 -10.04 -1.04
N PHE A 103 13.87 -9.22 -1.43
CA PHE A 103 13.28 -9.27 -2.76
C PHE A 103 13.75 -8.10 -3.62
N GLU A 104 14.35 -8.40 -4.77
CA GLU A 104 14.62 -7.39 -5.79
C GLU A 104 13.30 -6.96 -6.44
N MET A 105 12.81 -5.80 -6.01
CA MET A 105 11.60 -5.20 -6.57
C MET A 105 12.00 -4.24 -7.69
N VAL A 106 11.31 -4.33 -8.83
CA VAL A 106 11.50 -3.45 -9.98
C VAL A 106 10.23 -2.67 -10.27
N GLU A 107 10.38 -1.55 -10.97
CA GLU A 107 9.23 -0.78 -11.45
C GLU A 107 8.28 -1.64 -12.28
N LEU A 108 6.98 -1.40 -12.09
CA LEU A 108 5.96 -2.02 -12.94
C LEU A 108 6.13 -1.50 -14.39
N PRO A 109 5.72 -2.27 -15.41
CA PRO A 109 5.81 -1.84 -16.81
C PRO A 109 5.23 -0.44 -17.05
N GLN A 110 4.12 -0.12 -16.40
CA GLN A 110 3.50 1.20 -16.51
C GLN A 110 4.32 2.32 -15.82
N GLU A 111 4.96 2.04 -14.68
CA GLU A 111 5.84 3.01 -14.03
C GLU A 111 7.05 3.31 -14.91
N LEU A 112 7.61 2.28 -15.54
CA LEU A 112 8.69 2.39 -16.51
C LEU A 112 8.25 3.22 -17.73
N ASP A 113 7.08 2.95 -18.30
CA ASP A 113 6.55 3.73 -19.43
C ASP A 113 6.37 5.20 -19.06
N ALA A 114 5.79 5.47 -17.88
CA ALA A 114 5.62 6.83 -17.36
C ALA A 114 6.96 7.53 -17.05
N HIS A 115 7.99 6.77 -16.69
CA HIS A 115 9.36 7.27 -16.55
C HIS A 115 9.94 7.67 -17.91
N ASN A 116 9.92 6.75 -18.88
CA ASN A 116 10.42 6.97 -20.24
C ASN A 116 9.75 8.18 -20.91
N HIS A 117 8.44 8.34 -20.74
CA HIS A 117 7.72 9.52 -21.25
C HIS A 117 8.20 10.83 -20.62
N ARG A 118 8.49 10.85 -19.31
CA ARG A 118 9.02 12.03 -18.62
C ARG A 118 10.44 12.36 -19.06
N GLU A 119 11.29 11.35 -19.26
CA GLU A 119 12.64 11.56 -19.79
C GLU A 119 12.58 12.14 -21.21
N ALA A 120 11.75 11.58 -22.09
CA ALA A 120 11.58 12.07 -23.45
C ALA A 120 11.11 13.54 -23.48
N GLN A 121 10.16 13.90 -22.61
CA GLN A 121 9.69 15.29 -22.47
C GLN A 121 10.79 16.22 -21.94
N ALA A 122 11.58 15.78 -20.97
CA ALA A 122 12.68 16.59 -20.43
C ALA A 122 13.81 16.80 -21.45
N ILE A 123 14.13 15.78 -22.25
CA ILE A 123 15.05 15.88 -23.40
C ILE A 123 14.51 16.86 -24.43
N ALA A 124 13.23 16.76 -24.78
CA ALA A 124 12.58 17.72 -25.69
C ALA A 124 12.63 19.16 -25.13
N ASN A 125 12.60 19.32 -23.81
CA ASN A 125 12.77 20.60 -23.10
C ASN A 125 14.25 21.00 -22.87
N GLY A 126 15.21 20.34 -23.54
CA GLY A 126 16.62 20.72 -23.53
C GLY A 126 17.43 20.24 -22.32
N HIS A 127 16.88 19.38 -21.46
CA HIS A 127 17.63 18.78 -20.36
C HIS A 127 18.49 17.61 -20.86
N GLN A 128 19.77 17.57 -20.49
CA GLN A 128 20.64 16.43 -20.78
C GLN A 128 20.36 15.29 -19.79
N ILE A 129 19.49 14.36 -20.19
CA ILE A 129 19.25 13.12 -19.44
C ILE A 129 19.84 11.95 -20.21
N LYS A 130 20.66 11.13 -19.54
CA LYS A 130 21.13 9.86 -20.11
C LYS A 130 20.00 8.85 -20.01
N ALA A 131 19.41 8.49 -21.14
CA ALA A 131 18.38 7.45 -21.19
C ALA A 131 18.94 6.13 -20.62
N SER A 132 18.42 5.73 -19.45
CA SER A 132 18.71 4.43 -18.85
C SER A 132 17.60 3.47 -19.28
N GLY A 133 17.82 2.71 -20.35
CA GLY A 133 16.87 1.68 -20.81
C GLY A 133 16.76 0.45 -19.90
N LYS A 134 17.08 0.60 -18.60
CA LYS A 134 17.05 -0.49 -17.61
C LYS A 134 15.89 -0.28 -16.65
N HIS A 135 15.21 -1.37 -16.30
CA HIS A 135 14.24 -1.40 -15.21
C HIS A 135 14.92 -0.88 -13.94
N HIS A 136 14.35 0.17 -13.35
CA HIS A 136 14.84 0.70 -12.10
C HIS A 136 14.34 -0.15 -10.93
N THR A 137 15.24 -0.47 -10.01
CA THR A 137 14.89 -1.10 -8.74
C THR A 137 14.03 -0.14 -7.93
N LYS A 138 12.91 -0.63 -7.39
CA LYS A 138 11.94 0.17 -6.65
C LYS A 138 11.88 -0.28 -5.20
N ASN A 139 12.35 0.58 -4.30
CA ASN A 139 12.26 0.35 -2.86
C ASN A 139 11.04 1.06 -2.25
N LEU A 140 10.48 0.47 -1.20
CA LEU A 140 9.45 1.10 -0.39
C LEU A 140 10.05 2.27 0.39
N ASN A 141 9.53 3.48 0.16
CA ASN A 141 9.98 4.68 0.88
C ASN A 141 9.00 5.06 2.00
N LEU A 142 9.45 4.93 3.25
CA LEU A 142 8.69 5.32 4.43
C LEU A 142 8.88 6.80 4.82
N PHE A 143 9.88 7.49 4.28
CA PHE A 143 10.17 8.91 4.54
C PHE A 143 9.28 9.82 3.70
N THR A 144 7.96 9.65 3.82
CA THR A 144 6.98 10.48 3.13
C THR A 144 6.10 11.18 4.16
N TYR A 145 5.71 12.42 3.86
CA TYR A 145 4.78 13.17 4.71
C TYR A 145 3.50 12.36 4.99
N LYS A 146 2.96 11.68 3.96
CA LYS A 146 1.76 10.86 4.10
C LYS A 146 1.91 9.79 5.18
N TYR A 147 3.06 9.11 5.21
CA TYR A 147 3.31 8.09 6.22
C TYR A 147 3.51 8.70 7.61
N HIS A 148 4.29 9.79 7.73
CA HIS A 148 4.50 10.44 9.02
C HIS A 148 3.22 11.06 9.61
N ALA A 149 2.30 11.53 8.76
CA ALA A 149 1.03 12.08 9.21
C ALA A 149 0.12 11.05 9.90
N ILE A 150 0.29 9.75 9.62
CA ILE A 150 -0.48 8.66 10.25
C ILE A 150 -0.30 8.69 11.78
N GLY A 151 0.91 8.99 12.27
CA GLY A 151 1.19 9.07 13.70
C GLY A 151 0.39 10.15 14.44
N ASN A 152 -0.07 11.18 13.73
CA ASN A 152 -0.85 12.28 14.30
C ASN A 152 -2.36 12.07 14.13
N TYR A 153 -2.81 11.00 13.47
CA TYR A 153 -4.21 10.83 13.10
C TYR A 153 -5.15 10.86 14.31
N VAL A 154 -4.77 10.21 15.42
CA VAL A 154 -5.57 10.19 16.65
C VAL A 154 -5.84 11.59 17.21
N SER A 155 -4.89 12.52 17.07
CA SER A 155 -5.05 13.91 17.53
C SER A 155 -6.01 14.75 16.67
N THR A 156 -6.40 14.23 15.50
CA THR A 156 -7.31 14.92 14.57
C THR A 156 -8.77 14.48 14.70
N ILE A 157 -9.02 13.43 15.48
CA ILE A 157 -10.35 12.90 15.82
C ILE A 157 -10.88 13.65 17.04
#